data_AF-A0A1X7SHP6-F1
#
_entry.id   AF-A0A1X7SHP6-F1
#
_cell.length_a   1.000
_cell.length_b   1.000
_cell.length_c   1.000
_cell.angle_alpha   90.00
_cell.angle_beta   90.00
_cell.angle_gamma   90.00
#
_symmetry.space_group_name_H-M   'P 1'
#
loop_
_entity.id
_entity.type
_entity.pdbx_description
1 polymer ?
#
loop_
_entity_poly.entity_id
_entity_poly.type
_entity_poly.pdbx_seq_one_letter_code
_entity_poly.pdbx_strand_id
1 'polypeptide(L)'
;MAHQRKEVLNGLWGGRFERTYFDVRVFNPYAPSNRFDSITTAYQKHETLKKHTYEQRICEVERASFVPLVLSVTGRLSKSARTCLKRLASLMSNKSGHSYNHTISCGHCPLLSFAHLCSASVVTDLVSLGKILPNQPLWILLCLSQACPPL
;
A
#
# COMPACT_ATOMS: atom_id res chain seq x y z
N MET A 1 -22.56 4.47 -1.43
CA MET A 1 -21.50 5.22 -0.71
C MET A 1 -20.50 4.23 -0.16
N ALA A 2 -19.52 3.79 -0.96
CA ALA A 2 -18.59 2.74 -0.53
C ALA A 2 -17.69 3.28 0.58
N HIS A 3 -17.78 2.66 1.76
CA HIS A 3 -16.86 2.84 2.87
C HIS A 3 -15.49 2.30 2.45
N GLN A 4 -14.73 3.07 1.67
CA GLN A 4 -13.33 2.74 1.42
C GLN A 4 -12.57 3.03 2.71
N ARG A 5 -11.99 1.98 3.32
CA ARG A 5 -11.05 2.12 4.44
C ARG A 5 -9.87 2.95 3.97
N LYS A 6 -9.84 4.23 4.35
CA LYS A 6 -8.69 5.11 4.15
C LYS A 6 -7.80 4.96 5.37
N GLU A 7 -6.60 4.46 5.17
CA GLU A 7 -5.60 4.44 6.23
C GLU A 7 -5.04 5.85 6.42
N VAL A 8 -4.81 6.25 7.67
CA VAL A 8 -4.30 7.58 8.03
C VAL A 8 -3.00 7.42 8.80
N LEU A 9 -1.94 8.09 8.35
CA LEU A 9 -0.67 8.18 9.07
C LEU A 9 -0.35 9.64 9.40
N ASN A 10 0.16 9.87 10.60
CA ASN A 10 0.58 11.20 11.04
C ASN A 10 2.09 11.38 10.84
N GLY A 11 2.51 12.55 10.36
CA GLY A 11 3.92 12.93 10.30
C GLY A 11 4.76 12.23 9.23
N LEU A 12 4.14 11.73 8.15
CA LEU A 12 4.89 11.11 7.04
C LEU A 12 5.67 12.16 6.22
N TRP A 13 4.99 13.24 5.83
CA TRP A 13 5.52 14.28 4.95
C TRP A 13 5.91 15.58 5.66
N GLY A 14 5.35 15.85 6.84
CA GLY A 14 5.65 17.05 7.60
C GLY A 14 5.58 16.84 9.11
N GLY A 15 5.06 17.82 9.82
CA GLY A 15 5.04 17.84 11.29
C GLY A 15 4.21 16.71 11.90
N ARG A 16 4.42 16.44 13.19
CA ARG A 16 3.73 15.39 13.97
C ARG A 16 2.19 15.42 13.91
N PHE A 17 1.59 16.54 13.52
CA PHE A 17 0.14 16.75 13.42
C PHE A 17 -0.40 16.72 11.99
N GLU A 18 0.47 16.63 10.98
CA GLU A 18 0.04 16.55 9.60
C GLU A 18 -0.44 15.13 9.30
N ARG A 19 -1.71 15.03 8.90
CA ARG A 19 -2.32 13.76 8.49
C ARG A 19 -2.00 13.50 7.03
N THR A 20 -1.67 12.27 6.72
CA THR A 20 -1.54 11.78 5.35
C THR A 20 -2.54 10.65 5.15
N TYR A 21 -3.35 10.78 4.10
CA TYR A 21 -4.34 9.79 3.71
C TYR A 21 -3.78 8.88 2.62
N PHE A 22 -3.99 7.58 2.79
CA PHE A 22 -3.59 6.56 1.83
C PHE A 22 -4.80 5.86 1.26
N ASP A 23 -4.71 5.56 -0.03
CA ASP A 23 -5.71 4.78 -0.72
C ASP A 23 -5.04 3.72 -1.59
N VAL A 24 -5.23 2.46 -1.22
CA VAL A 24 -4.60 1.30 -1.86
C VAL A 24 -5.41 0.86 -3.08
N ARG A 25 -4.73 0.66 -4.20
CA ARG A 25 -5.30 0.08 -5.42
C ARG A 25 -4.44 -1.08 -5.85
N VAL A 26 -5.05 -2.22 -6.12
CA VAL A 26 -4.42 -3.29 -6.87
C VAL A 26 -4.98 -3.27 -8.30
N PHE A 27 -4.13 -3.45 -9.30
CA PHE A 27 -4.52 -3.62 -10.69
C PHE A 27 -3.79 -4.82 -11.30
N ASN A 28 -4.43 -5.45 -12.28
CA ASN A 28 -3.80 -6.54 -13.02
C ASN A 28 -3.16 -5.99 -14.32
N PRO A 29 -1.83 -6.09 -14.49
CA PRO A 29 -1.16 -5.63 -15.71
C PRO A 29 -1.51 -6.48 -16.93
N TYR A 30 -1.99 -7.72 -16.73
CA TYR A 30 -2.40 -8.63 -17.79
C TYR A 30 -3.88 -8.51 -18.16
N ALA A 31 -4.61 -7.56 -17.56
CA ALA A 31 -6.00 -7.33 -17.90
C ALA A 31 -6.14 -6.78 -19.34
N PRO A 32 -7.19 -7.17 -20.08
CA PRO A 32 -7.41 -6.70 -21.45
C PRO A 32 -7.56 -5.17 -21.52
N SER A 33 -8.03 -4.53 -20.44
CA SER A 33 -8.15 -3.07 -20.31
C SER A 33 -6.82 -2.32 -20.37
N ASN A 34 -5.71 -2.98 -20.02
CA ASN A 34 -4.37 -2.40 -19.97
C ASN A 34 -3.46 -2.97 -21.06
N ARG A 35 -4.00 -3.73 -22.02
CA ARG A 35 -3.22 -4.47 -23.04
C ARG A 35 -2.37 -3.56 -23.93
N PHE A 36 -2.81 -2.32 -24.16
CA PHE A 36 -2.14 -1.36 -25.04
C PHE A 36 -1.21 -0.40 -24.29
N ASP A 37 -1.33 -0.34 -22.96
CA ASP A 37 -0.57 0.56 -22.12
C ASP A 37 0.71 -0.16 -21.64
N SER A 38 1.86 0.53 -21.68
CA SER A 38 3.04 0.05 -20.97
C SER A 38 2.74 -0.05 -19.46
N ILE A 39 3.40 -0.96 -18.76
CA ILE A 39 3.19 -1.14 -17.31
C ILE A 39 3.40 0.17 -16.55
N THR A 40 4.40 0.97 -16.93
CA THR A 40 4.70 2.27 -16.30
C THR A 40 3.62 3.31 -16.56
N THR A 41 3.08 3.40 -17.78
CA THR A 41 1.97 4.31 -18.10
C THR A 41 0.68 3.88 -17.41
N ALA A 42 0.43 2.58 -17.28
CA ALA A 42 -0.68 2.06 -16.50
C ALA A 42 -0.60 2.49 -15.03
N TYR A 43 0.57 2.39 -14.38
CA TYR A 43 0.76 2.92 -13.02
C TYR A 43 0.45 4.41 -12.93
N GLN A 44 1.00 5.22 -13.83
CA GLN A 44 0.80 6.67 -13.82
C GLN A 44 -0.68 7.03 -14.03
N LYS A 45 -1.37 6.37 -14.96
CA LYS A 45 -2.80 6.55 -15.20
C LYS A 45 -3.62 6.26 -13.95
N HIS A 46 -3.33 5.16 -13.27
CA HIS A 46 -4.01 4.80 -12.03
C HIS A 46 -3.70 5.74 -10.86
N GLU A 47 -2.46 6.24 -10.75
CA GLU A 47 -2.06 7.25 -9.76
C GLU A 47 -2.78 8.58 -10.00
N THR A 48 -2.74 9.10 -11.24
CA THR A 48 -3.36 10.37 -11.62
C THR A 48 -4.87 10.33 -11.45
N LEU A 49 -5.53 9.22 -11.80
CA LEU A 49 -6.97 9.07 -11.62
C LEU A 49 -7.38 9.16 -10.15
N LYS A 50 -6.64 8.48 -9.26
CA LYS A 50 -6.88 8.57 -7.81
C LYS A 50 -6.60 9.97 -7.28
N LYS A 51 -5.50 10.57 -7.71
CA LYS A 51 -5.11 11.93 -7.35
C LYS A 51 -6.21 12.92 -7.72
N HIS A 52 -6.67 12.93 -8.96
CA HIS A 52 -7.75 13.80 -9.42
C HIS A 52 -9.08 13.57 -8.66
N THR A 53 -9.39 12.32 -8.29
CA THR A 53 -10.66 12.00 -7.62
C THR A 53 -10.68 12.44 -6.15
N TYR A 54 -9.55 12.31 -5.45
CA TYR A 54 -9.53 12.45 -3.99
C TYR A 54 -8.72 13.64 -3.46
N GLU A 55 -7.73 14.12 -4.20
CA GLU A 55 -6.81 15.15 -3.72
C GLU A 55 -7.53 16.45 -3.37
N GLN A 56 -8.44 16.92 -4.24
CA GLN A 56 -9.19 18.16 -3.99
C GLN A 56 -9.97 18.10 -2.68
N ARG A 57 -10.76 17.04 -2.49
CA ARG A 57 -11.55 16.85 -1.25
C ARG A 57 -10.67 16.77 -0.01
N ILE A 58 -9.57 16.03 -0.07
CA ILE A 58 -8.67 15.83 1.09
C ILE A 58 -7.96 17.14 1.44
N CYS A 59 -7.53 17.90 0.42
CA CYS A 59 -6.89 19.19 0.62
C CYS A 59 -7.86 20.22 1.24
N GLU A 60 -9.07 20.33 0.70
CA GLU A 60 -10.05 21.35 1.09
C GLU A 60 -10.73 21.04 2.43
N VAL A 61 -11.16 19.79 2.64
CA VAL A 61 -11.95 19.39 3.81
C VAL A 61 -11.05 18.98 4.97
N GLU A 62 -10.05 18.14 4.70
CA GLU A 62 -9.24 17.50 5.75
C GLU A 62 -7.92 18.25 6.00
N ARG A 63 -7.55 19.21 5.13
CA ARG A 63 -6.29 19.99 5.17
C ARG A 63 -5.07 19.07 5.32
N ALA A 64 -5.06 18.00 4.53
CA ALA A 64 -4.14 16.88 4.69
C ALA A 64 -3.47 16.52 3.36
N SER A 65 -2.37 15.76 3.45
CA SER A 65 -1.65 15.26 2.29
C SER A 65 -2.28 13.95 1.79
N PHE A 66 -2.32 13.73 0.48
CA PHE A 66 -2.83 12.49 -0.13
C PHE A 66 -1.74 11.73 -0.89
N VAL A 67 -1.66 10.42 -0.69
CA VAL A 67 -0.73 9.54 -1.40
C VAL A 67 -1.48 8.37 -2.05
N PRO A 68 -1.53 8.29 -3.39
CA PRO A 68 -2.09 7.13 -4.07
C PRO A 68 -1.13 5.95 -4.00
N LEU A 69 -1.56 4.85 -3.38
CA LEU A 69 -0.78 3.61 -3.32
C LEU A 69 -1.31 2.66 -4.40
N VAL A 70 -0.58 2.53 -5.51
CA VAL A 70 -0.98 1.68 -6.64
C VAL A 70 -0.05 0.49 -6.80
N LEU A 71 -0.64 -0.68 -6.97
CA LEU A 71 0.03 -1.98 -6.93
C LEU A 71 -0.40 -2.86 -8.08
N SER A 72 0.54 -3.64 -8.58
CA SER A 72 0.23 -4.73 -9.47
C SER A 72 -0.05 -6.00 -8.67
N VAL A 73 -0.93 -6.86 -9.21
CA VAL A 73 -1.12 -8.25 -8.74
C VAL A 73 0.21 -9.03 -8.71
N THR A 74 1.18 -8.66 -9.55
CA THR A 74 2.53 -9.24 -9.55
C THR A 74 3.44 -8.75 -8.41
N GLY A 75 2.92 -7.94 -7.48
CA GLY A 75 3.68 -7.43 -6.33
C GLY A 75 4.57 -6.23 -6.63
N ARG A 76 4.47 -5.63 -7.83
CA ARG A 76 5.19 -4.39 -8.16
C ARG A 76 4.46 -3.17 -7.60
N LEU A 77 5.26 -2.18 -7.19
CA LEU A 77 4.79 -0.92 -6.61
C LEU A 77 4.90 0.23 -7.63
N SER A 78 3.98 1.20 -7.53
CA SER A 78 4.08 2.46 -8.25
C SER A 78 5.21 3.36 -7.70
N LYS A 79 5.54 4.43 -8.43
CA LYS A 79 6.58 5.37 -8.01
C LYS A 79 6.22 6.05 -6.69
N SER A 80 4.97 6.51 -6.54
CA SER A 80 4.52 7.18 -5.32
C SER A 80 4.51 6.23 -4.13
N ALA A 81 4.04 5.00 -4.34
CA ALA A 81 4.04 3.96 -3.31
C ALA A 81 5.46 3.61 -2.84
N ARG A 82 6.42 3.48 -3.77
CA ARG A 82 7.82 3.19 -3.43
C ARG A 82 8.47 4.33 -2.65
N THR A 83 8.20 5.58 -3.00
CA THR A 83 8.74 6.75 -2.27
C THR A 83 8.13 6.83 -0.87
N CYS A 84 6.82 6.61 -0.75
CA CYS A 84 6.13 6.53 0.53
C CYS A 84 6.75 5.45 1.44
N LEU A 85 6.98 4.26 0.90
CA LEU A 85 7.57 3.15 1.64
C LEU A 85 8.99 3.47 2.13
N LYS A 86 9.83 4.07 1.28
CA LYS A 86 11.18 4.51 1.66
C LYS A 86 11.12 5.52 2.79
N ARG A 87 10.22 6.51 2.70
CA ARG A 87 10.06 7.54 3.73
C ARG A 87 9.63 6.95 5.06
N LEU A 88 8.65 6.05 5.03
CA LEU A 88 8.20 5.32 6.21
C LEU A 88 9.37 4.57 6.86
N ALA A 89 10.14 3.81 6.07
CA ALA A 89 11.29 3.06 6.57
C ALA A 89 12.35 3.97 7.22
N SER A 90 12.62 5.15 6.64
CA SER A 90 13.53 6.12 7.26
C SER A 90 13.01 6.63 8.62
N LEU A 91 11.71 6.94 8.73
CA LEU A 91 11.11 7.37 10.01
C LEU A 91 11.18 6.27 11.07
N MET A 92 10.98 5.02 10.66
CA MET A 92 11.03 3.87 11.55
C MET A 92 12.44 3.56 12.04
N SER A 93 13.42 3.63 11.14
CA SER A 93 14.84 3.50 11.47
C SER A 93 15.26 4.57 12.48
N ASN A 94 14.87 5.82 12.25
CA ASN A 94 15.13 6.93 13.17
C ASN A 94 14.48 6.72 14.54
N LYS A 95 13.23 6.24 14.58
CA LYS A 95 12.51 6.00 15.84
C LYS A 95 13.09 4.84 16.63
N SER A 96 13.55 3.79 15.95
CA SER A 96 14.01 2.55 16.58
C SER A 96 15.51 2.54 16.84
N GLY A 97 16.27 3.52 16.32
CA GLY A 97 17.74 3.57 16.41
C GLY A 97 18.47 2.50 15.59
N HIS A 98 17.75 1.73 14.77
CA HIS A 98 18.33 0.66 13.93
C HIS A 98 18.81 1.21 12.59
N SER A 99 19.80 0.55 11.98
CA SER A 99 20.24 0.88 10.61
C SER A 99 19.09 0.73 9.60
N TYR A 100 19.03 1.62 8.61
CA TYR A 100 18.03 1.59 7.54
C TYR A 100 17.99 0.24 6.82
N ASN A 101 19.16 -0.37 6.59
CA ASN A 101 19.27 -1.67 5.93
C ASN A 101 18.62 -2.78 6.77
N HIS A 102 18.78 -2.72 8.09
CA HIS A 102 18.13 -3.65 9.01
C HIS A 102 16.61 -3.44 9.02
N THR A 103 16.13 -2.20 8.88
CA THR A 103 14.69 -1.88 8.90
C THR A 103 13.96 -2.27 7.61
N ILE A 104 14.64 -2.24 6.47
CA ILE A 104 14.08 -2.69 5.18
C ILE A 104 14.17 -4.22 5.03
N SER A 105 15.25 -4.83 5.54
CA SER A 105 15.52 -6.26 5.42
C SER A 105 14.82 -7.11 6.48
N CYS A 106 14.82 -6.64 7.74
CA CYS A 106 14.14 -7.30 8.83
C CYS A 106 12.64 -7.02 8.68
N GLY A 107 11.82 -8.07 8.60
CA GLY A 107 10.38 -8.03 8.29
C GLY A 107 9.50 -7.19 9.23
N HIS A 108 10.09 -6.49 10.19
CA HIS A 108 9.42 -5.47 10.97
C HIS A 108 9.44 -4.12 10.23
N CYS A 109 8.36 -3.89 9.46
CA CYS A 109 7.38 -2.82 9.74
C CYS A 109 6.78 -2.05 8.53
N PRO A 110 7.43 -1.85 7.38
CA PRO A 110 6.78 -1.24 6.21
C PRO A 110 6.05 -2.27 5.34
N LEU A 111 6.68 -3.43 5.13
CA LEU A 111 6.18 -4.47 4.24
C LEU A 111 5.10 -5.34 4.89
N LEU A 112 5.10 -5.49 6.22
CA LEU A 112 4.09 -6.29 6.95
C LEU A 112 2.73 -5.57 7.05
N SER A 113 2.74 -4.25 7.23
CA SER A 113 1.54 -3.40 7.13
C SER A 113 1.04 -3.33 5.69
N PHE A 114 1.97 -3.22 4.74
CA PHE A 114 1.67 -3.31 3.31
C PHE A 114 1.14 -4.69 2.89
N ALA A 115 1.62 -5.78 3.49
CA ALA A 115 1.14 -7.14 3.27
C ALA A 115 -0.25 -7.35 3.88
N HIS A 116 -0.54 -6.77 5.05
CA HIS A 116 -1.91 -6.73 5.59
C HIS A 116 -2.86 -5.98 4.62
N LEU A 117 -2.45 -4.81 4.12
CA LEU A 117 -3.22 -4.03 3.14
C LEU A 117 -3.42 -4.80 1.82
N CYS A 118 -2.36 -5.42 1.31
CA CYS A 118 -2.41 -6.24 0.11
C CYS A 118 -3.29 -7.46 0.30
N SER A 119 -3.22 -8.18 1.43
CA SER A 119 -4.03 -9.37 1.67
C SER A 119 -5.52 -9.06 1.62
N ALA A 120 -5.96 -7.93 2.19
CA ALA A 120 -7.35 -7.51 2.14
C ALA A 120 -7.80 -7.13 0.71
N SER A 121 -7.03 -6.30 0.00
CA SER A 121 -7.41 -5.83 -1.33
C SER A 121 -7.27 -6.90 -2.42
N VAL A 122 -6.22 -7.73 -2.37
CA VAL A 122 -6.00 -8.82 -3.32
C VAL A 122 -7.07 -9.89 -3.14
N VAL A 123 -7.49 -10.20 -1.91
CA VAL A 123 -8.60 -11.14 -1.67
C VAL A 123 -9.91 -10.59 -2.25
N THR A 124 -10.24 -9.31 -2.06
CA THR A 124 -11.46 -8.74 -2.65
C THR A 124 -11.45 -8.71 -4.18
N ASP A 125 -10.30 -8.45 -4.79
CA ASP A 125 -10.16 -8.42 -6.26
C ASP A 125 -10.16 -9.84 -6.86
N LEU A 126 -9.57 -10.82 -6.17
CA LEU A 126 -9.64 -12.22 -6.59
C LEU A 126 -11.03 -12.83 -6.42
N VAL A 127 -11.77 -12.43 -5.39
CA VAL A 127 -13.20 -12.76 -5.22
C VAL A 127 -14.02 -12.13 -6.34
N SER A 128 -13.76 -10.87 -6.70
CA SER A 128 -14.46 -10.17 -7.80
C SER A 128 -14.16 -10.72 -9.19
N LEU A 129 -12.97 -11.32 -9.39
CA LEU A 129 -12.59 -12.01 -10.62
C LEU A 129 -13.02 -13.49 -10.67
N GLY A 130 -13.74 -13.99 -9.66
CA GLY A 130 -14.33 -15.33 -9.64
C GLY A 130 -13.32 -16.48 -9.59
N LYS A 131 -12.08 -16.25 -9.12
CA LYS A 131 -10.98 -17.23 -9.19
C LYS A 131 -10.54 -17.84 -7.85
N ILE A 132 -11.28 -17.65 -6.75
CA ILE A 132 -10.96 -18.28 -5.47
C ILE A 132 -12.10 -19.17 -4.97
N LEU A 133 -11.79 -20.46 -4.85
CA LEU A 133 -12.58 -21.47 -4.15
C LEU A 133 -12.60 -21.12 -2.64
N PRO A 134 -13.76 -21.21 -1.96
CA PRO A 134 -13.99 -20.63 -0.62
C PRO A 134 -13.35 -21.41 0.54
N ASN A 135 -12.30 -22.21 0.29
CA ASN A 135 -11.79 -23.14 1.29
C ASN A 135 -10.26 -23.25 1.24
N GLN A 136 -9.56 -22.17 1.60
CA GLN A 136 -8.15 -22.26 1.96
C GLN A 136 -7.94 -21.73 3.39
N PRO A 137 -7.20 -22.47 4.22
CA PRO A 137 -7.26 -22.35 5.66
C PRO A 137 -6.44 -21.16 6.19
N LEU A 138 -7.00 -20.49 7.21
CA LEU A 138 -6.50 -19.29 7.88
C LEU A 138 -5.09 -19.42 8.51
N TRP A 139 -4.46 -20.60 8.49
CA TRP A 139 -3.14 -20.80 9.09
C TRP A 139 -1.97 -20.21 8.28
N ILE A 140 -2.13 -19.96 6.97
CA ILE A 140 -1.08 -19.29 6.16
C ILE A 140 -0.88 -17.84 6.61
N LEU A 141 -1.91 -17.19 7.18
CA LEU A 141 -1.80 -15.86 7.78
C LEU A 141 -1.13 -15.88 9.16
N LEU A 142 -1.16 -17.01 9.88
CA LEU A 142 -0.48 -17.15 11.18
C LEU A 142 1.03 -17.39 11.03
N CYS A 143 1.48 -18.06 9.96
CA CYS A 143 2.90 -18.35 9.75
C CYS A 143 3.77 -17.10 9.53
N LEU A 144 3.20 -15.96 9.12
CA LEU A 144 3.93 -14.69 8.99
C LEU A 144 4.01 -13.89 10.31
N SER A 145 3.30 -14.31 11.37
CA SER A 145 3.33 -13.66 12.68
C SER A 145 4.30 -14.31 13.68
N GLN A 146 4.93 -15.44 13.34
CA GLN A 146 5.73 -16.25 14.28
C GLN A 146 7.18 -16.53 13.85
N ALA A 147 7.73 -15.76 12.92
CA ALA A 147 9.15 -15.90 12.53
C ALA A 147 10.00 -14.72 13.03
N CYS A 148 10.30 -14.70 14.34
CA CYS A 148 11.56 -14.19 14.88
C CYS A 148 11.73 -14.60 16.36
N PRO A 149 12.50 -15.66 16.67
CA PRO A 149 13.11 -15.78 17.99
C PRO A 149 14.30 -14.79 18.12
N PRO A 150 14.56 -14.22 19.32
CA PRO A 150 15.68 -13.34 19.55
C PRO A 150 17.00 -14.12 19.66
N LEU A 151 18.04 -13.62 19.01
CA LEU A 151 19.45 -13.86 19.34
C LEU A 151 20.14 -12.50 19.50
#